data_AF-A0A7Z9LQA6-F1
#
_entry.id   AF-A0A7Z9LQA6-F1
#
_cell.length_a   1.000
_cell.length_b   1.000
_cell.length_c   1.000
_cell.angle_alpha   90.00
_cell.angle_beta   90.00
_cell.angle_gamma   90.00
#
_symmetry.space_group_name_H-M   'P 1'
#
loop_
_entity.id
_entity.type
_entity.pdbx_description
1 polymer ?
#
loop_
_entity_poly.entity_id
_entity_poly.type
_entity_poly.pdbx_seq_one_letter_code
_entity_poly.pdbx_strand_id
1 'polypeptide(L)'
;MLELTQNMCHTYPQEWLPRYLTAEVCMERGDCGIAMDILEPIVNDDEYRRDVAFCQAMSYHYQTRDKKRVWESRMEGIQVSAVGVSVDGWRVLTGGVDGKIVSFERASQDATT
;
A
#
# COMPACT_ATOMS: atom_id res chain seq x y z
N MET A 1 18.18 -14.32 1.10
CA MET A 1 18.37 -13.08 0.30
C MET A 1 18.43 -11.85 1.19
N LEU A 2 17.40 -11.57 2.02
CA LEU A 2 17.39 -10.40 2.93
C LEU A 2 18.60 -10.35 3.89
N GLU A 3 18.98 -11.47 4.53
CA GLU A 3 20.16 -11.51 5.41
C GLU A 3 21.47 -11.17 4.68
N LEU A 4 21.57 -11.58 3.40
CA LEU A 4 22.75 -11.28 2.58
C LEU A 4 22.82 -9.79 2.27
N THR A 5 21.70 -9.18 1.84
CA THR A 5 21.68 -7.75 1.51
C THR A 5 21.86 -6.89 2.77
N GLN A 6 21.30 -7.30 3.91
CA GLN A 6 21.55 -6.66 5.21
C GLN A 6 23.02 -6.74 5.63
N ASN A 7 23.68 -7.89 5.46
CA ASN A 7 25.12 -8.01 5.73
C ASN A 7 25.95 -7.13 4.78
N MET A 8 25.55 -7.00 3.52
CA MET A 8 26.20 -6.09 2.57
C MET A 8 26.02 -4.62 2.95
N CYS A 9 24.83 -4.22 3.43
CA CYS A 9 24.59 -2.87 3.96
C CYS A 9 25.49 -2.53 5.16
N HIS A 10 25.76 -3.51 6.04
CA HIS A 10 26.68 -3.32 7.16
C HIS A 10 28.14 -3.24 6.71
N THR A 11 28.52 -4.04 5.72
CA THR A 11 29.89 -4.10 5.21
C THR A 11 30.24 -2.87 4.36
N TYR A 12 29.27 -2.34 3.62
CA TYR A 12 29.42 -1.22 2.70
C TYR A 12 28.36 -0.13 2.96
N PRO A 13 28.43 0.59 4.09
CA PRO A 13 27.37 1.49 4.52
C PRO A 13 27.18 2.74 3.64
N GLN A 14 28.21 3.09 2.85
CA GLN A 14 28.22 4.23 1.94
C GLN A 14 27.78 3.88 0.51
N GLU A 15 27.67 2.59 0.20
CA GLU A 15 27.24 2.13 -1.12
C GLU A 15 25.72 2.15 -1.22
N TRP A 16 25.21 2.68 -2.32
CA TRP A 16 23.77 2.78 -2.57
C TRP A 16 23.15 1.42 -2.92
N LEU A 17 23.88 0.59 -3.67
CA LEU A 17 23.34 -0.64 -4.28
C LEU A 17 22.84 -1.66 -3.24
N PRO A 18 23.56 -1.97 -2.15
CA PRO A 18 23.05 -2.89 -1.12
C PRO A 18 21.74 -2.41 -0.48
N ARG A 19 21.61 -1.09 -0.25
CA ARG A 19 20.40 -0.49 0.32
C ARG A 19 19.24 -0.56 -0.66
N TYR A 20 19.49 -0.20 -1.92
CA TYR A 20 18.52 -0.32 -3.01
C TYR A 20 17.98 -1.75 -3.14
N LEU A 21 18.86 -2.75 -3.21
CA LEU A 21 18.45 -4.16 -3.31
C LEU A 21 17.68 -4.64 -2.08
N THR A 22 18.03 -4.16 -0.88
CA THR A 22 17.28 -4.49 0.34
C THR A 22 15.87 -3.90 0.27
N ALA A 23 15.72 -2.67 -0.22
CA ALA A 23 14.42 -2.02 -0.39
C ALA A 23 13.54 -2.75 -1.40
N GLU A 24 14.08 -3.20 -2.54
CA GLU A 24 13.35 -4.02 -3.51
C GLU A 24 12.79 -5.30 -2.86
N VAL A 25 13.62 -6.01 -2.09
CA VAL A 25 13.17 -7.21 -1.36
C VAL A 25 12.08 -6.89 -0.34
N CYS A 26 12.17 -5.75 0.36
CA CYS A 26 11.11 -5.29 1.26
C CYS A 26 9.81 -4.99 0.50
N MET A 27 9.88 -4.34 -0.66
CA MET A 27 8.70 -4.09 -1.50
C MET A 27 8.04 -5.38 -1.99
N GLU A 28 8.83 -6.36 -2.46
CA GLU A 28 8.30 -7.66 -2.91
C GLU A 28 7.54 -8.40 -1.80
N ARG A 29 7.93 -8.17 -0.54
CA ARG A 29 7.28 -8.73 0.65
C ARG A 29 6.07 -7.93 1.12
N GLY A 30 5.81 -6.77 0.53
CA GLY A 30 4.75 -5.85 0.93
C GLY A 30 5.15 -4.88 2.05
N ASP A 31 6.39 -4.93 2.54
CA ASP A 31 6.92 -4.06 3.59
C ASP A 31 7.34 -2.69 3.03
N CYS A 32 6.42 -2.02 2.32
CA CYS A 32 6.71 -0.81 1.55
C CYS A 32 7.13 0.39 2.41
N GLY A 33 6.68 0.44 3.67
CA GLY A 33 7.14 1.46 4.62
C GLY A 33 8.63 1.31 4.95
N ILE A 34 9.08 0.08 5.22
CA ILE A 34 10.50 -0.21 5.48
C ILE A 34 11.33 0.06 4.23
N ALA A 35 10.81 -0.27 3.04
CA ALA A 35 11.48 0.04 1.78
C ALA A 35 11.70 1.56 1.60
N MET A 36 10.70 2.39 1.92
CA MET A 36 10.83 3.85 1.89
C MET A 36 11.91 4.35 2.84
N ASP A 37 11.92 3.88 4.09
CA ASP A 37 12.90 4.28 5.11
C ASP A 37 14.35 3.93 4.69
N ILE A 38 14.53 2.82 3.96
CA ILE A 38 15.85 2.40 3.44
C ILE A 38 16.29 3.24 2.24
N LEU A 39 15.35 3.67 1.39
CA LEU A 39 15.64 4.44 0.18
C LEU A 39 15.84 5.94 0.43
N GLU A 40 15.15 6.53 1.41
CA GLU A 40 15.22 7.97 1.73
C GLU A 40 16.64 8.53 1.93
N PRO A 41 17.57 7.83 2.62
CA PRO A 41 18.91 8.36 2.89
C PRO A 41 19.87 8.24 1.69
N ILE A 42 19.48 7.55 0.61
CA ILE A 42 20.34 7.35 -0.56
C ILE A 42 20.47 8.69 -1.29
N VAL A 43 21.69 9.21 -1.37
CA VAL A 43 22.00 10.48 -2.05
C VAL A 43 21.63 10.36 -3.53
N ASN A 44 20.90 11.33 -4.07
CA ASN A 44 20.54 11.36 -5.48
C ASN A 44 21.75 11.74 -6.36
N ASP A 45 22.60 10.76 -6.66
CA ASP A 45 23.65 10.86 -7.68
C ASP A 45 23.09 10.54 -9.07
N ASP A 46 23.56 11.23 -10.11
CA ASP A 46 23.06 11.09 -11.47
C ASP A 46 23.18 9.65 -12.01
N GLU A 47 24.13 8.85 -11.51
CA GLU A 47 24.34 7.46 -11.95
C GLU A 47 23.13 6.55 -11.66
N TYR A 48 22.54 6.65 -10.47
CA TYR A 48 21.49 5.73 -9.98
C TYR A 48 20.22 6.43 -9.50
N ARG A 49 20.15 7.76 -9.63
CA ARG A 49 18.97 8.57 -9.28
C ARG A 49 17.68 8.04 -9.90
N ARG A 50 17.72 7.58 -11.16
CA ARG A 50 16.51 7.10 -11.84
C ARG A 50 15.93 5.86 -11.17
N ASP A 51 16.78 4.89 -10.83
CA ASP A 51 16.35 3.61 -10.28
C ASP A 51 15.85 3.79 -8.84
N VAL A 52 16.59 4.57 -8.03
CA VAL A 52 16.17 4.92 -6.68
C VAL A 52 14.85 5.70 -6.69
N ALA A 53 14.71 6.70 -7.56
CA ALA A 53 13.47 7.48 -7.66
C ALA A 53 12.28 6.62 -8.13
N PHE A 54 12.51 5.69 -9.07
CA PHE A 54 11.48 4.75 -9.50
C PHE A 54 11.05 3.83 -8.35
N CYS A 55 12.01 3.26 -7.62
CA CYS A 55 11.76 2.39 -6.48
C CYS A 55 11.02 3.12 -5.33
N GLN A 56 11.39 4.37 -5.05
CA GLN A 56 10.67 5.24 -4.10
C GLN A 56 9.23 5.50 -4.55
N ALA A 57 9.04 5.89 -5.82
CA ALA A 57 7.70 6.13 -6.37
C ALA A 57 6.81 4.88 -6.31
N MET A 58 7.38 3.71 -6.60
CA MET A 58 6.67 2.44 -6.51
C MET A 58 6.36 2.02 -5.07
N SER A 59 7.31 2.22 -4.14
CA SER A 59 7.10 1.98 -2.70
C SER A 59 5.97 2.85 -2.16
N TYR A 60 5.99 4.14 -2.50
CA TYR A 60 4.93 5.08 -2.14
C TYR A 60 3.58 4.67 -2.76
N HIS A 61 3.56 4.28 -4.03
CA HIS A 61 2.34 3.81 -4.71
C HIS A 61 1.77 2.55 -4.06
N TYR A 62 2.61 1.59 -3.67
CA TYR A 62 2.16 0.38 -2.99
C TYR A 62 1.73 0.63 -1.56
N GLN A 63 2.41 1.53 -0.84
CA GLN A 63 2.01 1.97 0.50
C GLN A 63 0.67 2.71 0.48
N THR A 64 0.44 3.59 -0.51
CA THR A 64 -0.82 4.36 -0.65
C THR A 64 -1.96 3.53 -1.23
N ARG A 65 -1.66 2.48 -2.01
CA ARG A 65 -2.60 1.44 -2.42
C ARG A 65 -2.72 0.30 -1.41
N ASP A 66 -2.39 0.54 -0.15
CA ASP A 66 -2.69 -0.42 0.91
C ASP A 66 -4.17 -0.80 0.82
N LYS A 67 -4.42 -2.05 0.42
CA LYS A 67 -5.77 -2.64 0.34
C LYS A 67 -6.28 -3.00 1.72
N LYS A 68 -5.81 -2.32 2.77
CA LYS A 68 -6.29 -2.46 4.12
C LYS A 68 -7.80 -2.32 4.11
N ARG A 69 -8.45 -3.39 4.55
CA ARG A 69 -9.90 -3.42 4.64
C ARG A 69 -10.34 -2.44 5.72
N VAL A 70 -10.81 -1.27 5.32
CA VAL A 70 -11.28 -0.22 6.25
C VAL A 70 -12.69 -0.48 6.76
N TRP A 71 -13.48 -1.23 6.00
CA TRP A 71 -14.89 -1.48 6.28
C TRP A 71 -15.36 -2.75 5.56
N GLU A 72 -16.29 -3.48 6.19
CA GLU A 72 -17.06 -4.56 5.57
C GLU A 72 -18.50 -4.44 6.02
N SER A 73 -19.41 -4.72 5.11
CA SER A 73 -20.81 -4.97 5.42
C SER A 73 -21.26 -6.20 4.65
N ARG A 74 -22.20 -6.93 5.25
CA ARG A 74 -22.77 -8.15 4.68
C ARG A 74 -24.27 -7.96 4.47
N MET A 75 -24.73 -8.29 3.28
CA MET A 75 -26.15 -8.44 3.00
C MET A 75 -26.55 -9.90 3.24
N GLU A 76 -27.33 -10.15 4.28
CA GLU A 76 -27.76 -11.52 4.60
C GLU A 76 -28.71 -12.07 3.54
N GLY A 77 -28.44 -13.29 3.07
CA GLY A 77 -29.31 -14.03 2.16
C GLY A 77 -29.42 -13.46 0.74
N ILE A 78 -28.61 -12.46 0.36
CA ILE A 78 -28.71 -11.78 -0.93
C ILE A 78 -27.35 -11.76 -1.62
N GLN A 79 -27.31 -12.25 -2.86
CA GLN A 79 -26.15 -12.07 -3.72
C GLN A 79 -26.13 -10.65 -4.28
N VAL A 80 -25.08 -9.90 -3.97
CA VAL A 80 -24.86 -8.54 -4.51
C VAL A 80 -24.46 -8.65 -5.97
N SER A 81 -25.16 -7.95 -6.85
CA SER A 81 -24.91 -7.91 -8.30
C SER A 81 -24.27 -6.61 -8.75
N ALA A 82 -24.46 -5.52 -8.01
CA ALA A 82 -23.92 -4.20 -8.33
C ALA A 82 -23.60 -3.39 -7.07
N VAL A 83 -22.58 -2.52 -7.18
CA VAL A 83 -22.18 -1.56 -6.14
C VAL A 83 -21.93 -0.21 -6.78
N GLY A 84 -22.37 0.87 -6.14
CA GLY A 84 -22.08 2.25 -6.50
C GLY A 84 -21.60 3.04 -5.29
N VAL A 85 -20.68 3.98 -5.51
CA VAL A 85 -20.16 4.86 -4.46
C VAL A 85 -20.48 6.30 -4.85
N SER A 86 -20.96 7.09 -3.90
CA SER A 86 -21.20 8.52 -4.12
C SER A 86 -19.88 9.26 -4.39
N VAL A 87 -19.97 10.39 -5.09
CA VAL A 87 -18.80 11.21 -5.46
C VAL A 87 -18.02 11.70 -4.24
N ASP A 88 -18.72 11.96 -3.14
CA ASP A 88 -18.12 12.36 -1.86
C ASP A 88 -17.53 11.18 -1.06
N GLY A 89 -17.72 9.94 -1.51
CA GLY A 89 -17.26 8.73 -0.84
C GLY A 89 -17.97 8.40 0.48
N TRP A 90 -19.04 9.13 0.83
CA TRP A 90 -19.76 8.96 2.10
C TRP A 90 -20.84 7.89 2.05
N ARG A 91 -21.35 7.57 0.86
CA ARG A 91 -22.42 6.59 0.68
C ARG A 91 -22.02 5.50 -0.30
N VAL A 92 -22.37 4.28 0.07
CA VAL A 92 -22.27 3.11 -0.79
C VAL A 92 -23.67 2.56 -1.00
N LEU A 93 -24.05 2.36 -2.26
CA LEU A 93 -25.28 1.70 -2.66
C LEU A 93 -24.95 0.30 -3.14
N THR A 94 -25.70 -0.69 -2.69
CA THR A 94 -25.59 -2.07 -3.16
C THR A 94 -26.94 -2.51 -3.74
N GLY A 95 -26.89 -3.20 -4.87
CA GLY A 95 -28.04 -3.84 -5.51
C GLY A 95 -27.91 -5.35 -5.46
N GLY A 96 -28.99 -6.03 -5.04
CA GLY A 96 -29.06 -7.48 -4.97
C GLY A 96 -29.87 -8.11 -6.12
N VAL A 97 -29.69 -9.41 -6.34
CA VAL A 97 -30.51 -10.20 -7.27
C VAL A 97 -31.99 -10.26 -6.84
N ASP A 98 -32.29 -10.02 -5.56
CA ASP A 98 -33.66 -9.92 -5.03
C ASP A 98 -34.36 -8.60 -5.36
N GLY A 99 -33.70 -7.71 -6.13
CA GLY A 99 -34.22 -6.42 -6.52
C GLY A 99 -34.16 -5.35 -5.42
N LYS A 100 -33.60 -5.67 -4.24
CA LYS A 100 -33.43 -4.69 -3.16
C LYS A 100 -32.20 -3.83 -3.41
N ILE A 101 -32.33 -2.56 -3.03
CA ILE A 101 -31.24 -1.60 -2.97
C ILE A 101 -31.03 -1.22 -1.51
N VAL A 102 -29.80 -1.33 -1.03
CA VAL A 102 -29.42 -0.97 0.34
C VAL A 102 -28.38 0.13 0.28
N SER A 103 -28.56 1.15 1.13
CA SER A 103 -27.60 2.24 1.31
C SER A 103 -26.84 2.08 2.62
N PHE A 104 -25.52 2.18 2.53
CA PHE A 104 -24.65 2.29 3.69
C PHE A 104 -24.08 3.71 3.72
N GLU A 105 -24.16 4.35 4.88
CA GLU A 105 -23.37 5.53 5.15
C GLU A 105 -22.07 5.08 5.80
N ARG A 106 -20.94 5.63 5.34
CA ARG A 106 -19.66 5.40 5.99
C ARG A 106 -19.76 6.03 7.39
N ALA A 107 -20.01 5.21 8.40
CA ALA A 107 -19.84 5.64 9.77
C ALA A 107 -18.40 6.18 9.89
N SER A 108 -18.24 7.40 10.40
CA SER A 108 -16.95 7.78 10.95
C SER A 108 -16.56 6.66 11.90
N GLN A 109 -15.32 6.18 11.79
CA GLN A 109 -14.75 5.46 12.91
C GLN A 109 -14.79 6.44 14.07
N ASP A 110 -15.82 6.35 14.93
CA ASP A 110 -15.71 6.91 16.25
C ASP A 110 -14.48 6.24 16.85
N ALA A 111 -13.51 7.09 17.13
CA ALA A 111 -12.27 6.74 17.77
C ALA A 111 -12.59 6.10 19.12
N THR A 112 -12.66 4.77 19.15
CA THR A 112 -12.59 4.05 20.41
C THR A 112 -11.13 4.05 20.82
N THR A 113 -10.83 4.97 21.73
CA THR A 113 -9.60 5.06 22.52
C THR A 113 -9.52 3.87 23.47
#